data_AF-A0A2D8GAQ6-F1
#
_entry.id   AF-A0A2D8GAQ6-F1
#
_cell.length_a   1.000
_cell.length_b   1.000
_cell.length_c   1.000
_cell.angle_alpha   90.00
_cell.angle_beta   90.00
_cell.angle_gamma   90.00
#
_symmetry.space_group_name_H-M   'P 1'
#
loop_
_entity.id
_entity.type
_entity.pdbx_description
1 polymer ?
#
loop_
_entity_poly.entity_id
_entity_poly.type
_entity_poly.pdbx_seq_one_letter_code
_entity_poly.pdbx_strand_id
1 'polypeptide(L)'
;MLENIIILASFIPIIIGMGGNVGTQSSTIIVRGMATGRINIGNELMIIIKELKTGLILGVLYGIMLGIFGSFRFLDTNPLIGIVVGLSICSSMIIATGVGTLTTPVLRKLDIDPAIALGPFVTTNIDILGVLIYFSIAGFLLQI
;
A
#
# COMPACT_ATOMS: atom_id res chain seq x y z
N MET A 1 -15.76 16.33 14.32
CA MET A 1 -14.34 16.42 13.92
C MET A 1 -13.47 15.45 14.69
N LEU A 2 -13.39 15.56 16.03
CA LEU A 2 -12.57 14.67 16.86
C LEU A 2 -12.98 13.19 16.76
N GLU A 3 -14.28 12.89 16.80
CA GLU A 3 -14.80 11.52 16.67
C GLU A 3 -14.41 10.85 15.34
N ASN A 4 -14.55 11.56 14.22
CA ASN A 4 -14.11 11.07 12.90
C ASN A 4 -12.61 10.76 12.90
N ILE A 5 -11.78 11.64 13.48
CA ILE A 5 -10.33 11.44 13.55
C ILE A 5 -9.98 10.20 14.38
N ILE A 6 -10.67 9.96 15.50
CA ILE A 6 -10.47 8.77 16.34
C ILE A 6 -10.83 7.50 15.57
N ILE A 7 -11.95 7.51 14.85
CA ILE A 7 -12.38 6.38 14.03
C ILE A 7 -11.36 6.12 12.93
N LEU A 8 -10.93 7.15 12.22
CA LEU A 8 -9.91 7.02 11.17
C LEU A 8 -8.59 6.49 11.73
N ALA A 9 -8.15 6.98 12.89
CA ALA A 9 -6.94 6.51 13.55
C ALA A 9 -6.98 5.00 13.87
N SER A 10 -8.17 4.44 14.14
CA SER A 10 -8.33 3.00 14.39
C SER A 10 -8.02 2.11 13.17
N PHE A 11 -8.05 2.65 11.95
CA PHE A 11 -7.72 1.92 10.72
C PHE A 11 -6.23 2.00 10.34
N ILE A 12 -5.45 2.91 10.95
CA ILE A 12 -4.03 3.09 10.67
C ILE A 12 -3.23 1.78 10.81
N PRO A 13 -3.39 0.97 11.87
CA PRO A 13 -2.63 -0.28 12.02
C PRO A 13 -2.84 -1.25 10.86
N ILE A 14 -4.06 -1.31 10.31
CA ILE A 14 -4.37 -2.19 9.18
C ILE A 14 -3.75 -1.65 7.89
N ILE A 15 -3.79 -0.33 7.66
CA ILE A 15 -3.17 0.31 6.49
C ILE A 15 -1.67 0.04 6.47
N ILE A 16 -1.00 0.32 7.59
CA ILE A 16 0.45 0.11 7.77
C ILE A 16 0.78 -1.38 7.65
N GLY A 17 0.09 -2.25 8.41
CA GLY A 17 0.38 -3.68 8.42
C GLY A 17 0.18 -4.35 7.06
N MET A 18 -0.93 -4.06 6.39
CA MET A 18 -1.22 -4.64 5.08
C MET A 18 -0.33 -4.04 3.98
N GLY A 19 -0.07 -2.74 4.03
CA GLY A 19 0.88 -2.08 3.14
C GLY A 19 2.28 -2.69 3.24
N GLY A 20 2.82 -2.79 4.45
CA GLY A 20 4.14 -3.39 4.69
C GLY A 20 4.24 -4.84 4.23
N ASN A 21 3.22 -5.66 4.50
CA ASN A 21 3.18 -7.06 4.07
C ASN A 21 3.18 -7.20 2.55
N VAL A 22 2.33 -6.43 1.86
CA VAL A 22 2.22 -6.49 0.40
C VAL A 22 3.47 -5.91 -0.27
N GLY A 23 4.02 -4.82 0.24
CA GLY A 23 5.27 -4.25 -0.27
C GLY A 23 6.44 -5.22 -0.13
N THR A 24 6.59 -5.83 1.05
CA THR A 24 7.63 -6.84 1.30
C THR A 24 7.46 -8.05 0.38
N GLN A 25 6.22 -8.52 0.18
CA GLN A 25 5.92 -9.61 -0.75
C GLN A 25 6.36 -9.26 -2.17
N SER A 26 5.97 -8.10 -2.67
CA SER A 26 6.35 -7.61 -4.00
C SER A 26 7.87 -7.45 -4.13
N SER A 27 8.56 -6.85 -3.17
CA SER A 27 10.03 -6.77 -3.17
C SER A 27 10.67 -8.16 -3.17
N THR A 28 10.15 -9.10 -2.38
CA THR A 28 10.68 -10.46 -2.31
C THR A 28 10.51 -11.20 -3.64
N ILE A 29 9.42 -10.98 -4.37
CA ILE A 29 9.20 -11.54 -5.70
C ILE A 29 10.25 -10.98 -6.67
N ILE A 30 10.53 -9.68 -6.63
CA ILE A 30 11.52 -9.05 -7.51
C ILE A 30 12.94 -9.53 -7.16
N VAL A 31 13.35 -9.49 -5.89
CA VAL A 31 14.68 -9.94 -5.44
C VAL A 31 14.92 -11.38 -5.85
N ARG A 32 13.98 -12.30 -5.53
CA ARG A 32 14.11 -13.71 -5.91
C ARG A 32 14.10 -13.91 -7.42
N GLY A 33 13.27 -13.15 -8.13
CA GLY A 33 13.21 -13.20 -9.59
C GLY A 33 14.53 -12.78 -10.24
N MET A 34 15.20 -11.77 -9.71
CA MET A 34 16.53 -11.35 -10.16
C MET A 34 17.60 -12.38 -9.81
N ALA A 35 17.59 -12.90 -8.58
CA ALA A 35 18.56 -13.90 -8.12
C ALA A 35 18.47 -15.23 -8.90
N THR A 36 17.27 -15.58 -9.37
CA THR A 36 17.02 -16.80 -10.16
C THR A 36 17.17 -16.59 -11.67
N GLY A 37 17.54 -15.39 -12.13
CA GLY A 37 17.66 -15.06 -13.56
C GLY A 37 16.32 -15.00 -14.32
N ARG A 38 15.17 -15.09 -13.61
CA ARG A 38 13.84 -14.95 -14.21
C ARG A 38 13.51 -13.49 -14.54
N ILE A 39 14.17 -12.55 -13.89
CA ILE A 39 14.02 -11.11 -14.09
C ILE A 39 15.35 -10.54 -14.56
N ASN A 40 15.42 -10.28 -15.87
CA ASN A 40 16.55 -9.61 -16.49
C ASN A 40 16.30 -8.11 -16.59
N ILE A 41 17.40 -7.34 -16.55
CA ILE A 41 17.39 -5.89 -16.76
C ILE A 41 16.77 -5.61 -18.13
N GLY A 42 15.71 -4.80 -18.16
CA GLY A 42 14.93 -4.49 -19.36
C GLY A 42 13.51 -5.08 -19.37
N ASN A 43 13.26 -6.21 -18.69
CA ASN A 43 11.92 -6.81 -18.56
C ASN A 43 11.21 -6.46 -17.24
N GLU A 44 11.81 -5.61 -16.43
CA GLU A 44 11.32 -5.20 -15.10
C GLU A 44 9.92 -4.56 -15.17
N LEU A 45 9.66 -3.77 -16.22
CA LEU A 45 8.42 -3.02 -16.39
C LEU A 45 7.18 -3.93 -16.47
N MET A 46 7.31 -5.07 -17.18
CA MET A 46 6.20 -6.03 -17.30
C MET A 46 5.80 -6.61 -15.94
N ILE A 47 6.79 -6.82 -15.07
CA ILE A 47 6.59 -7.40 -13.75
C ILE A 47 6.08 -6.34 -12.78
N ILE A 48 6.59 -5.11 -12.85
CA ILE A 48 6.05 -3.97 -12.11
C ILE A 48 4.56 -3.79 -12.42
N ILE A 49 4.17 -3.81 -13.70
CA ILE A 49 2.76 -3.70 -14.09
C ILE A 49 1.93 -4.87 -13.53
N LYS A 50 2.48 -6.09 -13.56
CA LYS A 50 1.80 -7.27 -12.99
C LYS A 50 1.56 -7.11 -11.49
N GLU A 51 2.55 -6.63 -10.75
CA GLU A 51 2.45 -6.44 -9.30
C GLU A 51 1.58 -5.23 -8.93
N LEU A 52 1.59 -4.16 -9.73
CA LEU A 52 0.62 -3.07 -9.59
C LEU A 52 -0.82 -3.58 -9.78
N LYS A 53 -1.06 -4.50 -10.72
CA LYS A 53 -2.36 -5.17 -10.87
C LYS A 53 -2.71 -6.02 -9.65
N THR A 54 -1.75 -6.77 -9.10
CA THR A 54 -1.95 -7.50 -7.84
C THR A 54 -2.34 -6.54 -6.71
N GLY A 55 -1.63 -5.42 -6.58
CA GLY A 55 -1.93 -4.38 -5.59
C GLY A 55 -3.30 -3.74 -5.77
N LEU A 56 -3.72 -3.50 -7.02
CA LEU A 56 -5.07 -3.02 -7.33
C LEU A 56 -6.14 -4.05 -6.94
N ILE A 57 -5.95 -5.33 -7.27
CA ILE A 57 -6.91 -6.40 -6.94
C ILE A 57 -7.05 -6.53 -5.42
N LEU A 58 -5.93 -6.61 -4.70
CA LEU A 58 -5.92 -6.67 -3.24
C LEU A 58 -6.50 -5.38 -2.64
N GLY A 59 -6.16 -4.23 -3.21
CA GLY A 59 -6.66 -2.93 -2.78
C GLY A 59 -8.17 -2.80 -2.91
N VAL A 60 -8.75 -3.25 -4.04
CA VAL A 60 -10.20 -3.29 -4.23
C VAL A 60 -10.85 -4.28 -3.28
N LEU A 61 -10.29 -5.48 -3.12
CA LEU A 61 -10.81 -6.51 -2.22
C LEU A 61 -10.87 -5.99 -0.77
N TYR A 62 -9.73 -5.56 -0.22
CA TYR A 62 -9.66 -5.07 1.15
C TYR A 62 -10.36 -3.73 1.33
N GLY A 63 -10.34 -2.87 0.31
CA GLY A 63 -11.05 -1.60 0.31
C GLY A 63 -12.56 -1.79 0.41
N ILE A 64 -13.14 -2.74 -0.35
CA ILE A 64 -14.56 -3.09 -0.25
C ILE A 64 -14.85 -3.71 1.12
N MET A 65 -14.06 -4.69 1.57
CA MET A 65 -14.29 -5.36 2.85
C MET A 65 -14.26 -4.37 4.03
N LEU A 66 -13.25 -3.51 4.09
CA LEU A 66 -13.06 -2.57 5.19
C LEU A 66 -13.93 -1.33 5.06
N GLY A 67 -14.28 -0.92 3.83
CA GLY A 67 -15.27 0.13 3.61
C GLY A 67 -16.66 -0.30 4.06
N ILE A 68 -17.08 -1.53 3.72
CA ILE A 68 -18.33 -2.13 4.21
C ILE A 68 -18.29 -2.25 5.73
N PHE A 69 -17.22 -2.82 6.29
CA PHE A 69 -17.06 -2.95 7.73
C PHE A 69 -17.13 -1.59 8.45
N GLY A 70 -16.44 -0.57 7.93
CA GLY A 70 -16.47 0.79 8.47
C GLY A 70 -17.87 1.39 8.42
N SER A 71 -18.58 1.27 7.29
CA SER A 71 -19.95 1.76 7.15
C SER A 71 -20.93 1.10 8.11
N PHE A 72 -20.81 -0.22 8.35
CA PHE A 72 -21.67 -0.93 9.29
C PHE A 72 -21.29 -0.71 10.76
N ARG A 73 -20.00 -0.61 11.07
CA ARG A 73 -19.53 -0.48 12.45
C ARG A 73 -19.77 0.90 13.03
N PHE A 74 -19.79 1.92 12.17
CA PHE A 74 -19.92 3.34 12.52
C PHE A 74 -21.16 3.98 11.87
N LEU A 75 -22.28 3.24 11.84
CA LEU A 75 -23.57 3.66 11.27
C LEU A 75 -24.05 5.03 11.77
N ASP A 76 -23.79 5.35 13.05
CA ASP A 76 -24.21 6.61 13.69
C ASP A 76 -23.31 7.81 13.34
N THR A 77 -22.28 7.60 12.53
CA THR A 77 -21.29 8.63 12.17
C THR A 77 -21.37 9.00 10.69
N ASN A 78 -20.41 9.80 10.21
CA ASN A 78 -20.44 10.26 8.83
C ASN A 78 -20.35 9.07 7.85
N PRO A 79 -21.35 8.87 6.96
CA PRO A 79 -21.38 7.74 6.02
C PRO A 79 -20.19 7.73 5.03
N LEU A 80 -19.50 8.86 4.87
CA LEU A 80 -18.29 8.97 4.07
C LEU A 80 -17.09 8.22 4.67
N ILE A 81 -17.11 7.85 5.95
CA ILE A 81 -15.99 7.16 6.61
C ILE A 81 -15.67 5.83 5.92
N GLY A 82 -16.68 5.02 5.60
CA GLY A 82 -16.46 3.76 4.90
C GLY A 82 -15.84 3.97 3.51
N ILE A 83 -16.26 5.03 2.80
CA ILE A 83 -15.69 5.39 1.48
C ILE A 83 -14.23 5.84 1.62
N VAL A 84 -13.94 6.69 2.62
CA VAL A 84 -12.57 7.15 2.91
C VAL A 84 -11.65 5.96 3.21
N VAL A 85 -12.08 5.05 4.09
CA VAL A 85 -11.30 3.86 4.45
C VAL A 85 -11.09 2.97 3.23
N GLY A 86 -12.15 2.69 2.48
CA GLY A 86 -12.08 1.81 1.31
C GLY A 86 -11.17 2.34 0.22
N LEU A 87 -11.32 3.62 -0.15
CA LEU A 87 -10.47 4.27 -1.16
C LEU A 87 -9.02 4.33 -0.70
N SER A 88 -8.79 4.68 0.56
CA SER A 88 -7.43 4.84 1.05
C SER A 88 -6.66 3.54 1.13
N ILE A 89 -7.32 2.44 1.53
CA ILE A 89 -6.68 1.13 1.53
C ILE A 89 -6.36 0.70 0.11
N CYS A 90 -7.27 0.93 -0.83
CA CYS A 90 -7.02 0.66 -2.24
C CYS A 90 -5.78 1.42 -2.75
N SER A 91 -5.73 2.74 -2.53
CA SER A 91 -4.59 3.58 -2.91
C SER A 91 -3.29 3.16 -2.21
N SER A 92 -3.35 2.88 -0.91
CA SER A 92 -2.18 2.44 -0.13
C SER A 92 -1.62 1.11 -0.62
N MET A 93 -2.47 0.15 -1.01
CA MET A 93 -2.03 -1.15 -1.53
C MET A 93 -1.32 -1.02 -2.88
N ILE A 94 -1.83 -0.17 -3.77
CA ILE A 94 -1.21 0.10 -5.07
C ILE A 94 0.17 0.74 -4.88
N ILE A 95 0.30 1.62 -3.89
CA ILE A 95 1.57 2.28 -3.60
C ILE A 95 2.53 1.34 -2.90
N ALA A 96 2.04 0.50 -1.99
CA ALA A 96 2.85 -0.53 -1.36
C ALA A 96 3.48 -1.48 -2.40
N THR A 97 2.69 -2.00 -3.35
CA THR A 97 3.23 -2.84 -4.43
C THR A 97 4.14 -2.04 -5.34
N GLY A 98 3.79 -0.79 -5.66
CA GLY A 98 4.60 0.10 -6.48
C GLY A 98 5.99 0.35 -5.87
N VAL A 99 6.05 0.79 -4.61
CA VAL A 99 7.30 1.01 -3.88
C VAL A 99 8.08 -0.31 -3.79
N GLY A 100 7.44 -1.40 -3.37
CA GLY A 100 8.11 -2.69 -3.23
C GLY A 100 8.74 -3.20 -4.54
N THR A 101 8.05 -3.02 -5.67
CA THR A 101 8.53 -3.45 -6.98
C THR A 101 9.47 -2.48 -7.67
N LEU A 102 9.38 -1.18 -7.43
CA LEU A 102 10.22 -0.15 -8.06
C LEU A 102 11.54 0.04 -7.31
N THR A 103 11.53 -0.03 -5.98
CA THR A 103 12.75 0.19 -5.19
C THR A 103 13.80 -0.87 -5.49
N THR A 104 13.38 -2.13 -5.68
CA THR A 104 14.31 -3.25 -5.83
C THR A 104 15.20 -3.14 -7.10
N PRO A 105 14.65 -2.90 -8.32
CA PRO A 105 15.48 -2.72 -9.50
C PRO A 105 16.24 -1.39 -9.51
N VAL A 106 15.72 -0.35 -8.85
CA VAL A 106 16.42 0.93 -8.70
C VAL A 106 17.70 0.76 -7.89
N LEU A 107 17.65 0.04 -6.76
CA LEU A 107 18.85 -0.26 -5.96
C LEU A 107 19.89 -1.03 -6.79
N ARG A 108 19.46 -2.02 -7.58
CA ARG A 108 20.36 -2.77 -8.47
C ARG A 108 21.05 -1.87 -9.48
N LYS A 109 20.33 -0.90 -10.08
CA LYS A 109 20.90 0.05 -11.05
C LYS A 109 21.88 1.04 -10.43
N LEU A 110 21.81 1.22 -9.12
CA LEU A 110 22.73 2.04 -8.34
C LEU A 110 23.90 1.21 -7.76
N ASP A 111 24.06 -0.05 -8.19
CA ASP A 111 25.04 -1.00 -7.66
C ASP A 111 24.91 -1.25 -6.14
N ILE A 112 23.69 -1.10 -5.61
CA ILE A 112 23.34 -1.40 -4.21
C ILE A 112 22.66 -2.78 -4.14
N ASP A 113 22.96 -3.56 -3.10
CA ASP A 113 22.35 -4.87 -2.88
C ASP A 113 20.81 -4.77 -2.81
N PRO A 114 20.07 -5.37 -3.77
CA PRO A 114 18.62 -5.32 -3.80
C PRO A 114 17.95 -5.99 -2.60
N ALA A 115 18.65 -6.86 -1.86
CA ALA A 115 18.13 -7.48 -0.65
C ALA A 115 17.81 -6.44 0.45
N ILE A 116 18.42 -5.25 0.40
CA ILE A 116 18.11 -4.13 1.30
C ILE A 116 16.64 -3.70 1.18
N ALA A 117 16.01 -3.90 0.01
CA ALA A 117 14.59 -3.61 -0.20
C ALA A 117 13.65 -4.52 0.61
N LEU A 118 14.12 -5.64 1.15
CA LEU A 118 13.33 -6.53 2.02
C LEU A 118 13.32 -6.07 3.48
N GLY A 119 14.13 -5.06 3.79
CA GLY A 119 14.31 -4.53 5.14
C GLY A 119 13.43 -3.33 5.46
N PRO A 120 13.72 -2.66 6.59
CA PRO A 120 12.92 -1.54 7.08
C PRO A 120 12.86 -0.35 6.12
N PHE A 121 13.82 -0.22 5.20
CA PHE A 121 13.83 0.87 4.23
C PHE A 121 12.53 0.92 3.40
N VAL A 122 12.08 -0.20 2.84
CA VAL A 122 10.85 -0.21 2.03
C VAL A 122 9.61 -0.09 2.89
N THR A 123 9.54 -0.84 4.00
CA THR A 123 8.34 -0.81 4.86
C THR A 123 8.12 0.56 5.46
N THR A 124 9.16 1.24 5.96
CA THR A 124 9.02 2.61 6.47
C THR A 124 8.59 3.60 5.40
N ASN A 125 9.08 3.47 4.17
CA ASN A 125 8.59 4.32 3.06
C ASN A 125 7.09 4.06 2.79
N ILE A 126 6.65 2.81 2.84
CA ILE A 126 5.24 2.45 2.67
C ILE A 126 4.40 3.01 3.82
N ASP A 127 4.88 2.94 5.06
CA ASP A 127 4.17 3.45 6.23
C ASP A 127 3.93 4.97 6.10
N ILE A 128 4.97 5.72 5.74
CA ILE A 128 4.90 7.17 5.53
C ILE A 128 3.93 7.50 4.39
N LEU A 129 4.09 6.87 3.23
CA LEU A 129 3.26 7.16 2.04
C LEU A 129 1.81 6.71 2.24
N GLY A 130 1.58 5.57 2.89
CA GLY A 130 0.26 5.03 3.18
C GLY A 130 -0.52 5.96 4.11
N VAL A 131 0.11 6.43 5.19
CA VAL A 131 -0.50 7.38 6.14
C VAL A 131 -0.74 8.74 5.48
N LEU A 132 0.21 9.25 4.68
CA LEU A 132 0.04 10.51 3.96
C LEU A 132 -1.18 10.48 3.03
N ILE A 133 -1.35 9.40 2.29
CA ILE A 133 -2.48 9.27 1.36
C ILE A 133 -3.79 9.02 2.09
N TYR A 134 -3.75 8.26 3.18
CA TYR A 134 -4.91 8.09 4.05
C TYR A 134 -5.46 9.43 4.52
N PHE A 135 -4.61 10.28 5.09
CA PHE A 135 -5.02 11.59 5.56
C PHE A 135 -5.33 12.57 4.42
N SER A 136 -4.68 12.45 3.27
CA SER A 136 -4.99 13.28 2.11
C SER A 136 -6.41 12.99 1.58
N ILE A 137 -6.79 11.71 1.48
CA ILE A 137 -8.14 11.29 1.06
C ILE A 137 -9.17 11.70 2.12
N ALA A 138 -8.85 11.50 3.40
CA ALA A 138 -9.70 11.92 4.51
C ALA A 138 -9.95 13.43 4.52
N GLY A 139 -8.91 14.25 4.42
CA GLY A 139 -9.02 15.72 4.38
C GLY A 139 -9.81 16.20 3.18
N PHE A 140 -9.61 15.58 2.01
CA PHE A 140 -10.35 15.94 0.80
C PHE A 140 -11.85 15.61 0.89
N LEU A 141 -12.21 14.41 1.38
CA LEU A 141 -13.60 13.93 1.40
C LEU A 141 -14.40 14.40 2.63
N LEU A 142 -13.77 14.47 3.79
CA LEU A 142 -14.42 14.84 5.05
C LEU A 142 -14.20 16.32 5.40
N GLN A 143 -13.43 17.06 4.59
CA GLN A 143 -13.10 18.49 4.80
C GLN A 143 -12.51 18.75 6.21
N ILE A 144 -11.62 17.85 6.63
CA ILE A 144 -10.91 17.92 7.91
C ILE A 144 -9.54 18.56 7.74
#